data_AF-A0A9C9GD27-F1
#
_entry.id   AF-A0A9C9GD27-F1
#
_cell.length_a   1.000
_cell.length_b   1.000
_cell.length_c   1.000
_cell.angle_alpha   90.00
_cell.angle_beta   90.00
_cell.angle_gamma   90.00
#
_symmetry.space_group_name_H-M   'P 1'
#
loop_
_entity.id
_entity.type
_entity.pdbx_description
1 polymer ?
#
loop_
_entity_poly.entity_id
_entity_poly.type
_entity_poly.pdbx_seq_one_letter_code
_entity_poly.pdbx_strand_id
1 'polypeptide(L)'
;MFSVLRDREAEVDSFVRCLHHLTGTPDIEVVDLFLQLHGRKKKLRFFDCWLDTVVLSSEIRRAAKPGKLRLLYNLCCYGDSHSTDMLAAGFQVAVGSRKINASAAVEYPLFCHYWSGEGLYSREGVAVREVVRRADRRSPRRIQDRLAGRYFRDVDSKKIIRGDSRITINTL
;
A
#
# COMPACT_ATOMS: atom_id res chain seq x y z
N MET A 1 7.96 -14.68 -5.14
CA MET A 1 6.82 -14.77 -6.08
C MET A 1 6.08 -13.45 -6.10
N PHE A 2 5.60 -12.98 -7.27
CA PHE A 2 4.74 -11.80 -7.37
C PHE A 2 3.44 -12.18 -8.10
N SER A 3 2.33 -11.57 -7.68
CA SER A 3 1.03 -11.65 -8.37
C SER A 3 0.54 -10.24 -8.59
N VAL A 4 -0.05 -9.98 -9.76
CA VAL A 4 -0.55 -8.65 -10.12
C VAL A 4 -1.94 -8.83 -10.71
N LEU A 5 -2.91 -8.11 -10.15
CA LEU A 5 -4.28 -8.01 -10.68
C LEU A 5 -4.43 -6.65 -11.35
N ARG A 6 -4.82 -6.63 -12.63
CA ARG A 6 -5.00 -5.39 -13.40
C ARG A 6 -6.34 -5.41 -14.11
N ASP A 7 -6.85 -4.21 -14.40
CA ASP A 7 -8.08 -4.03 -15.18
C ASP A 7 -9.22 -4.92 -14.66
N ARG A 8 -9.78 -5.79 -15.50
CA ARG A 8 -10.87 -6.71 -15.16
C ARG A 8 -10.52 -7.76 -14.11
N GLU A 9 -9.23 -8.01 -13.87
CA GLU A 9 -8.78 -8.96 -12.85
C GLU A 9 -8.80 -8.32 -11.45
N ALA A 10 -8.85 -6.98 -11.36
CA ALA A 10 -8.92 -6.24 -10.10
C ALA A 10 -10.36 -6.14 -9.56
N GLU A 11 -11.11 -7.23 -9.63
CA GLU A 11 -12.40 -7.43 -8.96
C GLU A 11 -12.20 -7.87 -7.51
N VAL A 12 -13.18 -7.61 -6.65
CA VAL A 12 -13.08 -7.94 -5.21
C VAL A 12 -12.84 -9.42 -4.99
N ASP A 13 -13.62 -10.29 -5.64
CA ASP A 13 -13.51 -11.74 -5.48
C ASP A 13 -12.17 -12.29 -5.98
N SER A 14 -11.65 -11.74 -7.07
CA SER A 14 -10.33 -12.11 -7.61
C SER A 14 -9.21 -11.67 -6.67
N PHE A 15 -9.32 -10.46 -6.08
CA PHE A 15 -8.39 -9.99 -5.05
C PHE A 15 -8.39 -10.88 -3.81
N VAL A 16 -9.57 -11.19 -3.25
CA VAL A 16 -9.71 -12.00 -2.03
C VAL A 16 -9.21 -13.44 -2.26
N ARG A 17 -9.53 -14.05 -3.41
CA ARG A 17 -9.01 -15.38 -3.79
C ARG A 17 -7.50 -15.39 -3.95
N CYS A 18 -6.93 -14.37 -4.59
CA CYS A 18 -5.49 -14.24 -4.73
C CYS A 18 -4.81 -14.14 -3.36
N LEU A 19 -5.35 -13.33 -2.44
CA LEU A 19 -4.81 -13.18 -1.09
C LEU A 19 -4.88 -14.48 -0.28
N HIS A 20 -6.01 -15.20 -0.34
CA HIS A 20 -6.16 -16.53 0.27
C HIS A 20 -5.09 -17.51 -0.26
N HIS A 21 -4.91 -17.55 -1.58
CA HIS A 21 -3.92 -18.43 -2.22
C HIS A 21 -2.49 -18.08 -1.79
N LEU A 22 -2.10 -16.81 -1.85
CA LEU A 22 -0.75 -16.36 -1.48
C LEU A 22 -0.44 -16.65 -0.01
N THR A 23 -1.35 -16.28 0.89
CA THR A 23 -1.15 -16.48 2.33
C THR A 23 -1.27 -17.94 2.76
N GLY A 24 -1.98 -18.76 1.99
CA GLY A 24 -2.11 -20.21 2.19
C GLY A 24 -0.96 -21.04 1.62
N THR A 25 -0.10 -20.46 0.79
CA THR A 25 1.06 -21.15 0.21
C THR A 25 2.16 -21.33 1.28
N PRO A 26 2.60 -22.56 1.60
CA PRO A 26 3.55 -22.81 2.70
C PRO A 26 4.85 -22.02 2.58
N ASP A 27 5.43 -21.94 1.38
CA ASP A 27 6.73 -21.31 1.12
C ASP A 27 6.70 -19.77 1.09
N ILE A 28 5.50 -19.16 1.15
CA ILE A 28 5.36 -17.70 1.23
C ILE A 28 5.29 -17.31 2.70
N GLU A 29 6.39 -16.84 3.28
CA GLU A 29 6.44 -16.43 4.68
C GLU A 29 5.57 -15.22 4.99
N VAL A 30 5.60 -14.22 4.11
CA VAL A 30 4.88 -12.96 4.26
C VAL A 30 4.43 -12.41 2.91
N VAL A 31 3.38 -11.59 2.95
CA VAL A 31 2.79 -10.92 1.79
C VAL A 31 2.82 -9.41 2.01
N ASP A 32 3.37 -8.69 1.03
CA ASP A 32 3.28 -7.24 0.91
C ASP A 32 2.31 -6.89 -0.22
N LEU A 33 1.41 -5.95 0.03
CA LEU A 33 0.41 -5.49 -0.93
C LEU A 33 0.72 -4.06 -1.39
N PHE A 34 0.86 -3.88 -2.69
CA PHE A 34 0.96 -2.58 -3.35
C PHE A 34 -0.38 -2.27 -4.01
N LEU A 35 -1.14 -1.34 -3.44
CA LEU A 35 -2.52 -1.07 -3.85
C LEU A 35 -2.60 0.20 -4.68
N GLN A 36 -2.85 0.06 -5.99
CA GLN A 36 -3.00 1.15 -6.93
C GLN A 36 -4.41 1.14 -7.54
N LEU A 37 -5.37 1.70 -6.79
CA LEU A 37 -6.77 1.86 -7.21
C LEU A 37 -7.19 3.33 -7.05
N HIS A 38 -8.36 3.69 -7.56
CA HIS A 38 -9.00 4.94 -7.12
C HIS A 38 -9.47 4.79 -5.67
N GLY A 39 -9.33 5.87 -4.90
CA GLY A 39 -9.71 5.91 -3.49
C GLY A 39 -10.57 7.12 -3.17
N ARG A 40 -11.42 6.97 -2.17
CA ARG A 40 -12.14 8.04 -1.46
C ARG A 40 -11.99 7.76 0.02
N LYS A 41 -12.33 8.73 0.89
CA LYS A 41 -12.33 8.47 2.33
C LYS A 41 -13.10 7.18 2.64
N LYS A 42 -12.41 6.20 3.25
CA LYS A 42 -12.97 4.90 3.65
C LYS A 42 -13.52 4.02 2.50
N LYS A 43 -13.17 4.29 1.23
CA LYS A 43 -13.64 3.50 0.08
C LYS A 43 -12.57 3.29 -0.98
N LEU A 44 -12.57 2.13 -1.60
CA LEU A 44 -11.71 1.77 -2.72
C LEU A 44 -12.56 1.40 -3.95
N ARG A 45 -12.08 1.75 -5.14
CA ARG A 45 -12.70 1.37 -6.41
C ARG A 45 -11.99 0.15 -6.97
N PHE A 46 -12.61 -1.01 -6.79
CA PHE A 46 -12.30 -2.19 -7.59
C PHE A 46 -12.90 -2.03 -8.99
N PHE A 47 -12.57 -2.95 -9.89
CA PHE A 47 -13.07 -2.91 -11.26
C PHE A 47 -14.61 -2.87 -11.32
N ASP A 48 -15.22 -3.79 -10.57
CA ASP A 48 -16.66 -4.02 -10.46
C ASP A 48 -17.37 -3.00 -9.56
N CYS A 49 -16.78 -2.61 -8.43
CA CYS A 49 -17.52 -1.86 -7.41
C CYS A 49 -16.69 -0.83 -6.62
N TRP A 50 -17.41 0.11 -5.99
CA TRP A 50 -16.87 0.86 -4.85
C TRP A 50 -17.15 0.07 -3.58
N LEU A 51 -16.10 -0.23 -2.81
CA LEU A 51 -16.19 -1.03 -1.59
C LEU A 51 -15.72 -0.22 -0.38
N ASP A 52 -16.49 -0.27 0.71
CA ASP A 52 -16.09 0.30 2.00
C ASP A 52 -14.91 -0.48 2.60
N THR A 53 -13.92 0.24 3.13
CA THR A 53 -12.69 -0.40 3.64
C THR A 53 -12.92 -1.25 4.88
N VAL A 54 -13.99 -1.01 5.64
CA VAL A 54 -14.42 -1.89 6.74
C VAL A 54 -14.94 -3.24 6.25
N VAL A 55 -15.65 -3.24 5.11
CA VAL A 55 -16.12 -4.48 4.47
C VAL A 55 -14.93 -5.24 3.90
N LEU A 56 -14.05 -4.55 3.17
CA LEU A 56 -12.82 -5.13 2.64
C LEU A 56 -11.94 -5.73 3.77
N SER A 57 -11.83 -5.05 4.91
CA SER A 57 -11.09 -5.54 6.08
C SER A 57 -11.64 -6.89 6.57
N SER A 58 -12.96 -7.02 6.64
CA SER A 58 -13.62 -8.26 7.05
C SER A 58 -13.37 -9.39 6.05
N GLU A 59 -13.44 -9.11 4.75
CA GLU A 59 -13.18 -10.10 3.70
C GLU A 59 -11.72 -10.57 3.69
N ILE A 60 -10.77 -9.63 3.82
CA ILE A 60 -9.35 -9.96 3.96
C ILE A 60 -9.11 -10.83 5.18
N ARG A 61 -9.69 -10.48 6.35
CA ARG A 61 -9.50 -11.25 7.58
C ARG A 61 -10.04 -12.68 7.47
N ARG A 62 -11.14 -12.88 6.73
CA ARG A 62 -11.72 -14.20 6.49
C ARG A 62 -10.86 -15.05 5.56
N ALA A 63 -10.26 -14.42 4.55
CA ALA A 63 -9.52 -15.11 3.50
C ALA A 63 -8.03 -15.33 3.80
N ALA A 64 -7.37 -14.36 4.43
CA ALA A 64 -5.93 -14.40 4.67
C ALA A 64 -5.57 -15.31 5.85
N LYS A 65 -4.46 -16.05 5.73
CA LYS A 65 -3.87 -16.73 6.89
C LYS A 65 -3.32 -15.71 7.89
N PRO A 66 -3.64 -15.82 9.19
CA PRO A 66 -3.15 -14.92 10.22
C PRO A 66 -1.61 -14.83 10.23
N GLY A 67 -1.08 -13.62 10.46
CA GLY A 67 0.37 -13.38 10.59
C GLY A 67 1.14 -13.26 9.28
N LYS A 68 0.54 -13.60 8.12
CA LYS A 68 1.22 -13.52 6.81
C LYS A 68 1.23 -12.11 6.21
N LEU A 69 0.30 -11.22 6.58
CA LEU A 69 0.19 -9.89 5.98
C LEU A 69 1.16 -8.91 6.64
N ARG A 70 2.19 -8.46 5.91
CA ARG A 70 3.24 -7.60 6.46
C ARG A 70 2.98 -6.12 6.14
N LEU A 71 3.17 -5.72 4.89
CA LEU A 71 3.05 -4.32 4.45
C LEU A 71 1.82 -4.12 3.55
N LEU A 72 1.08 -3.04 3.79
CA LEU A 72 0.25 -2.41 2.78
C LEU A 72 0.88 -1.08 2.36
N TYR A 73 1.30 -0.97 1.10
CA TYR A 73 1.66 0.29 0.46
C TYR A 73 0.51 0.80 -0.42
N ASN A 74 -0.27 1.72 0.13
CA ASN A 74 -1.49 2.24 -0.48
C ASN A 74 -1.23 3.53 -1.28
N LEU A 75 -1.32 3.41 -2.60
CA LEU A 75 -1.17 4.52 -3.55
C LEU A 75 -2.50 5.22 -3.87
N CYS A 76 -3.61 4.74 -3.31
CA CYS A 76 -4.93 5.33 -3.53
C CYS A 76 -5.04 6.71 -2.88
N CYS A 77 -5.95 7.55 -3.40
CA CYS A 77 -6.32 8.79 -2.74
C CYS A 77 -6.93 8.51 -1.36
N TYR A 78 -6.63 9.36 -0.39
CA TYR A 78 -7.01 9.21 1.02
C TYR A 78 -6.53 7.90 1.65
N GLY A 79 -5.38 7.39 1.23
CA GLY A 79 -4.83 6.12 1.70
C GLY A 79 -4.75 5.99 3.23
N ASP A 80 -4.41 7.06 3.96
CA ASP A 80 -4.34 7.04 5.43
C ASP A 80 -5.72 6.77 6.08
N SER A 81 -6.80 7.18 5.42
CA SER A 81 -8.15 6.89 5.92
C SER A 81 -8.45 5.39 5.90
N HIS A 82 -7.80 4.62 5.02
CA HIS A 82 -7.98 3.16 4.91
C HIS A 82 -7.15 2.41 5.97
N SER A 83 -6.06 3.00 6.45
CA SER A 83 -5.03 2.33 7.24
C SER A 83 -5.57 1.61 8.47
N THR A 84 -6.48 2.22 9.25
CA THR A 84 -7.06 1.57 10.43
C THR A 84 -7.73 0.25 10.10
N ASP A 85 -8.50 0.21 9.00
CA ASP A 85 -9.26 -0.98 8.62
C ASP A 85 -8.31 -2.04 8.03
N MET A 86 -7.24 -1.60 7.36
CA MET A 86 -6.22 -2.51 6.82
C MET A 86 -5.35 -3.14 7.91
N LEU A 87 -5.01 -2.39 8.96
CA LEU A 87 -4.37 -2.94 10.16
C LEU A 87 -5.30 -3.96 10.84
N ALA A 88 -6.58 -3.62 10.98
CA ALA A 88 -7.59 -4.54 11.52
C ALA A 88 -7.79 -5.78 10.61
N ALA A 89 -7.45 -5.70 9.32
CA ALA A 89 -7.50 -6.84 8.41
C ALA A 89 -6.37 -7.85 8.67
N GLY A 90 -5.29 -7.42 9.34
CA GLY A 90 -4.14 -8.26 9.69
C GLY A 90 -2.80 -7.76 9.16
N PHE A 91 -2.75 -6.67 8.38
CA PHE A 91 -1.48 -6.06 8.00
C PHE A 91 -0.77 -5.49 9.23
N GLN A 92 0.53 -5.71 9.34
CA GLN A 92 1.31 -5.18 10.45
C GLN A 92 1.65 -3.69 10.30
N VAL A 93 1.77 -3.20 9.06
CA VAL A 93 2.00 -1.79 8.74
C VAL A 93 1.22 -1.38 7.50
N ALA A 94 0.65 -0.18 7.55
CA ALA A 94 -0.07 0.44 6.43
C ALA A 94 0.52 1.83 6.15
N VAL A 95 0.82 2.09 4.88
CA VAL A 95 1.32 3.36 4.39
C VAL A 95 0.33 3.92 3.39
N GLY A 96 -0.13 5.15 3.58
CA GLY A 96 -1.12 5.77 2.70
C GLY A 96 -0.97 7.29 2.61
N SER A 97 -1.50 7.90 1.55
CA SER A 97 -1.50 9.37 1.43
C SER A 97 -2.46 10.00 2.43
N ARG A 98 -2.11 11.18 2.94
CA ARG A 98 -2.97 11.94 3.86
C ARG A 98 -4.30 12.34 3.22
N LYS A 99 -4.26 12.80 1.96
CA LYS A 99 -5.44 13.17 1.16
C LYS A 99 -5.29 12.65 -0.27
N ILE A 100 -5.69 13.41 -1.29
CA ILE A 100 -5.52 13.01 -2.70
C ILE A 100 -4.04 12.77 -2.99
N ASN A 101 -3.74 11.61 -3.58
CA ASN A 101 -2.39 11.20 -3.94
C ASN A 101 -2.11 11.59 -5.39
N ALA A 102 -1.35 12.67 -5.58
CA ALA A 102 -0.86 13.17 -6.85
C ALA A 102 0.61 12.85 -7.11
N SER A 103 1.34 12.26 -6.14
CA SER A 103 2.78 11.96 -6.29
C SER A 103 3.14 10.50 -6.49
N ALA A 104 2.15 9.62 -6.67
CA ALA A 104 2.35 8.18 -6.86
C ALA A 104 3.41 7.84 -7.92
N ALA A 105 3.36 8.50 -9.09
CA ALA A 105 4.25 8.22 -10.21
C ALA A 105 5.74 8.50 -9.92
N VAL A 106 6.05 9.35 -8.94
CA VAL A 106 7.43 9.68 -8.56
C VAL A 106 7.87 8.87 -7.34
N GLU A 107 7.00 8.73 -6.34
CA GLU A 107 7.37 8.07 -5.09
C GLU A 107 7.37 6.54 -5.19
N TYR A 108 6.50 5.95 -6.03
CA TYR A 108 6.33 4.50 -6.07
C TYR A 108 7.58 3.77 -6.57
N PRO A 109 8.22 4.17 -7.69
CA PRO A 109 9.47 3.55 -8.12
C PRO A 109 10.59 3.67 -7.07
N LEU A 110 10.67 4.82 -6.39
CA LEU A 110 11.66 5.04 -5.32
C LEU A 110 11.38 4.16 -4.11
N PHE A 111 10.11 4.02 -3.72
CA PHE A 111 9.72 3.12 -2.64
C PHE A 111 10.10 1.68 -2.99
N CYS A 112 9.75 1.19 -4.19
CA CYS A 112 10.12 -0.15 -4.64
C CYS A 112 11.62 -0.38 -4.65
N HIS A 113 12.40 0.57 -5.16
CA HIS A 113 13.86 0.49 -5.16
C HIS A 113 14.40 0.29 -3.73
N TYR A 114 14.06 1.18 -2.79
CA TYR A 114 14.53 1.06 -1.42
C TYR A 114 13.92 -0.13 -0.64
N TRP A 115 12.69 -0.54 -0.96
CA TRP A 115 12.06 -1.72 -0.37
C TRP A 115 12.64 -3.01 -0.93
N SER A 116 13.22 -3.01 -2.12
CA SER A 116 13.93 -4.20 -2.63
C SER A 116 15.32 -4.40 -2.02
N GLY A 117 15.76 -3.52 -1.11
CA GLY A 117 17.11 -3.50 -0.57
C GLY A 117 18.14 -2.83 -1.48
N GLU A 118 17.82 -2.60 -2.76
CA GLU A 118 18.70 -1.89 -3.68
C GLU A 118 18.96 -0.43 -3.22
N GLY A 119 20.22 0.00 -3.33
CA GLY A 119 20.66 1.34 -2.95
C GLY A 119 21.22 1.47 -1.52
N LEU A 120 21.36 0.36 -0.79
CA LEU A 120 22.09 0.30 0.47
C LEU A 120 23.32 -0.58 0.30
N TYR A 121 24.49 -0.05 0.65
CA TYR A 121 25.75 -0.80 0.68
C TYR A 121 25.79 -1.88 1.79
N SER A 122 24.66 -2.19 2.44
CA SER A 122 24.55 -3.17 3.52
C SER A 122 23.52 -4.24 3.18
N ARG A 123 23.79 -5.47 3.62
CA ARG A 123 22.88 -6.63 3.58
C ARG A 123 21.78 -6.57 4.65
N GLU A 124 21.59 -5.41 5.29
CA GLU A 124 20.64 -5.27 6.39
C GLU A 124 19.29 -4.77 5.87
N GLY A 125 18.21 -5.37 6.36
CA GLY A 125 16.86 -4.99 5.97
C GLY A 125 16.54 -3.53 6.33
N VAL A 126 15.81 -2.86 5.45
CA VAL A 126 15.45 -1.43 5.61
C VAL A 126 14.10 -1.31 6.27
N ALA A 127 14.01 -0.54 7.36
CA ALA A 127 12.74 -0.30 8.02
C ALA A 127 11.79 0.50 7.10
N VAL A 128 10.49 0.19 7.09
CA VAL A 128 9.46 0.88 6.28
C VAL A 128 9.52 2.40 6.47
N ARG A 129 9.72 2.88 7.70
CA ARG A 129 9.87 4.33 7.97
C ARG A 129 10.99 4.98 7.15
N GLU A 130 12.10 4.27 6.97
CA GLU A 130 13.28 4.77 6.29
C GLU A 130 13.07 4.75 4.78
N VAL A 131 12.45 3.68 4.26
CA VAL A 131 12.02 3.60 2.85
C VAL A 131 11.05 4.73 2.51
N VAL A 132 10.01 4.96 3.31
CA VAL A 132 9.09 6.09 3.11
C VAL A 132 9.81 7.44 3.20
N ARG A 133 10.74 7.60 4.15
CA ARG A 133 11.52 8.84 4.29
C ARG A 133 12.36 9.14 3.05
N ARG A 134 13.01 8.13 2.48
CA ARG A 134 13.84 8.27 1.27
C ARG A 134 13.01 8.46 0.00
N ALA A 135 11.87 7.79 -0.09
CA ALA A 135 10.94 7.93 -1.21
C ALA A 135 10.22 9.29 -1.22
N ASP A 136 9.95 9.90 -0.05
CA ASP A 136 9.31 11.22 0.05
C ASP A 136 10.29 12.36 -0.28
N ARG A 137 10.46 12.60 -1.58
CA ARG A 137 11.15 13.81 -2.06
C ARG A 137 10.21 15.01 -1.96
N ARG A 138 10.37 15.79 -0.89
CA ARG A 138 9.51 16.95 -0.55
C ARG A 138 9.27 17.90 -1.72
N SER A 139 10.32 18.29 -2.46
CA SER A 139 10.19 19.26 -3.56
C SER A 139 9.38 18.70 -4.74
N PRO A 140 9.72 17.54 -5.32
CA PRO A 140 8.88 16.87 -6.32
C PRO A 140 7.43 16.69 -5.89
N ARG A 141 7.19 16.21 -4.66
CA ARG A 141 5.83 16.02 -4.13
C ARG A 141 5.04 17.32 -4.11
N ARG A 142 5.62 18.41 -3.59
CA ARG A 142 4.94 19.72 -3.53
C ARG A 142 4.63 20.28 -4.91
N ILE A 143 5.49 20.03 -5.91
CA ILE A 143 5.25 20.45 -7.29
C ILE A 143 4.04 19.70 -7.84
N GLN A 144 4.00 18.37 -7.69
CA GLN A 144 2.88 17.54 -8.13
C GLN A 144 1.57 17.88 -7.41
N ASP A 145 1.62 18.05 -6.08
CA ASP A 145 0.46 18.46 -5.27
C ASP A 145 -0.10 19.80 -5.76
N ARG A 146 0.78 20.78 -6.06
CA ARG A 146 0.37 22.09 -6.59
C ARG A 146 -0.26 22.01 -7.97
N LEU A 147 0.30 21.20 -8.87
CA LEU A 147 -0.25 21.02 -10.22
C LEU A 147 -1.62 20.35 -10.18
N ALA A 148 -1.76 19.28 -9.40
CA ALA A 148 -3.05 18.60 -9.20
C ALA A 148 -4.08 19.48 -8.48
N GLY A 149 -3.64 20.38 -7.59
CA GLY A 149 -4.49 21.33 -6.88
C GLY A 149 -5.25 22.32 -7.79
N ARG A 150 -4.89 22.40 -9.08
CA ARG A 150 -5.67 23.16 -10.09
C ARG A 150 -6.97 22.46 -10.49
N TYR A 151 -7.03 21.14 -10.31
CA TYR A 151 -8.15 20.30 -10.74
C TYR A 151 -8.90 19.66 -9.56
N PHE A 152 -8.19 19.43 -8.45
CA PHE A 152 -8.74 18.77 -7.28
C PHE A 152 -8.60 19.63 -6.03
N ARG A 153 -9.61 19.60 -5.18
CA ARG A 153 -9.51 20.13 -3.81
C ARG A 153 -8.83 19.08 -2.94
N ASP A 154 -8.23 19.49 -1.82
CA ASP A 154 -7.67 18.56 -0.83
C ASP A 154 -6.51 17.67 -1.33
N VAL A 155 -5.61 18.22 -2.14
CA VAL A 155 -4.38 17.51 -2.52
C VAL A 155 -3.34 17.58 -1.40
N ASP A 156 -2.90 16.41 -0.91
CA ASP A 156 -1.76 16.26 -0.01
C ASP A 156 -1.29 14.80 -0.10
N SER A 157 -0.27 14.57 -0.92
CA SER A 157 0.25 13.23 -1.18
C SER A 157 1.17 12.71 -0.08
N LYS A 158 1.44 13.49 0.98
CA LYS A 158 2.35 13.06 2.05
C LYS A 158 1.90 11.71 2.60
N LYS A 159 2.84 10.75 2.62
CA LYS A 159 2.60 9.43 3.22
C LYS A 159 2.59 9.49 4.73
N ILE A 160 1.60 8.78 5.29
CA ILE A 160 1.42 8.52 6.70
C ILE A 160 1.61 7.03 6.91
N ILE A 161 2.33 6.68 7.97
CA ILE A 161 2.59 5.29 8.37
C ILE A 161 1.76 5.02 9.62
N ARG A 162 1.04 3.90 9.62
CA ARG A 162 0.30 3.37 10.78
C ARG A 162 0.75 1.92 11.03
N GLY A 163 0.70 1.46 12.28
CA GLY A 163 1.21 0.14 12.67
C GLY A 163 2.72 0.14 12.94
N ASP A 164 3.39 -1.01 12.81
CA ASP A 164 4.81 -1.13 13.13
C ASP A 164 5.71 -0.61 11.98
N SER A 165 6.14 0.64 12.12
CA SER A 165 7.03 1.30 11.16
C SER A 165 8.48 0.76 11.12
N ARG A 166 8.84 -0.16 12.03
CA ARG A 166 10.18 -0.79 12.12
C ARG A 166 10.32 -2.02 11.25
N ILE A 167 9.22 -2.54 10.70
CA ILE A 167 9.25 -3.72 9.83
C ILE A 167 10.25 -3.52 8.71
N THR A 168 11.06 -4.55 8.49
CA THR A 168 12.06 -4.62 7.44
C THR A 168 11.67 -5.66 6.40
N ILE A 169 12.29 -5.55 5.23
CA ILE A 169 12.42 -6.64 4.29
C ILE A 169 13.84 -7.19 4.38
N ASN A 170 13.97 -8.43 4.81
CA ASN A 170 15.24 -9.14 4.70
C ASN A 170 15.38 -9.55 3.24
N THR A 171 16.33 -8.92 2.57
CA THR A 171 16.77 -9.33 1.23
C THR A 171 17.93 -10.28 1.50
N LEU A 172 17.66 -11.58 1.36
CA LEU A 172 18.70 -12.62 1.40
C LEU A 172 19.71 -12.37 0.29
#